data_AF-A0A963Y4S0-F1
#
_entry.id   AF-A0A963Y4S0-F1
#
_cell.length_a   1.000
_cell.length_b   1.000
_cell.length_c   1.000
_cell.angle_alpha   90.00
_cell.angle_beta   90.00
_cell.angle_gamma   90.00
#
_symmetry.space_group_name_H-M   'P 1'
#
loop_
_entity.id
_entity.type
_entity.pdbx_description
1 polymer ?
#
loop_
_entity_poly.entity_id
_entity_poly.type
_entity_poly.pdbx_seq_one_letter_code
_entity_poly.pdbx_strand_id
1 'polypeptide(L)'
;MRSMPPSPPTSDPDGLPPDHAGLSARMPPAARAALAAALPDTRRKLSPRGLDTWLRGIDALMQMGRGDGAVRAWIDAMPEVARELGEDVLADTATACLGFASRTSGAVIERILDTAPLAARRLGDAALFLSYLRFLEHVLARAPRAMRPMLDQLGALLDVLTLGGLRRWADWGIAAHRTDYPGLDAYFSLSSEASRAILKSERKGVLLVDVQRRLTMYLRALWGRDFMLVPTAGDCETRAGLPPFAESHMLHLPDALDDWRGIPALDLYRAQAAHLAAHLSALAGPVPAEGLGALELQCIGLIEDARAEALAIDRFPNLRGLWAGFHGATAPGTAGIFDRIARALISGRAEDALGEQTLADFAALDLADPLAARRAGLDLARRLGTLPYSPHGDLPSCPYRCDNRVLWEYEEIDWSLSAAAVPAQTRRYVSVSEMVNEVEVETAGEDAAEIWVQA
;
A
#
# COMPACT_ATOMS: atom_id res chain seq x y z
N MET A 1 -35.22 52.96 -6.12
CA MET A 1 -35.16 51.58 -6.65
C MET A 1 -34.37 51.61 -7.95
N ARG A 2 -33.07 51.31 -7.93
CA ARG A 2 -32.30 51.03 -9.14
C ARG A 2 -32.19 49.51 -9.23
N SER A 3 -32.86 48.91 -10.20
CA SER A 3 -32.78 47.48 -10.48
C SER A 3 -31.35 47.12 -10.87
N MET A 4 -30.75 46.17 -10.15
CA MET A 4 -29.56 45.49 -10.63
C MET A 4 -29.91 44.76 -11.94
N PRO A 5 -29.01 44.74 -12.94
CA PRO A 5 -29.22 43.93 -14.13
C PRO A 5 -29.14 42.45 -13.73
N PRO A 6 -29.86 41.55 -14.44
CA PRO A 6 -29.71 40.12 -14.21
C PRO A 6 -28.28 39.70 -14.54
N SER A 7 -27.69 38.86 -13.70
CA SER A 7 -26.42 38.17 -13.98
C SER A 7 -26.52 37.46 -15.33
N PRO A 8 -25.47 37.47 -16.17
CA PRO A 8 -25.48 36.76 -17.45
C PRO A 8 -25.61 35.25 -17.20
N PRO A 9 -26.18 34.47 -18.13
CA PRO A 9 -26.17 33.02 -18.02
C PRO A 9 -24.72 32.52 -18.12
N THR A 10 -24.13 32.12 -16.99
CA THR A 10 -22.75 31.64 -16.88
C THR A 10 -22.64 30.16 -17.22
N SER A 11 -23.15 29.73 -18.37
CA SER A 11 -22.94 28.36 -18.86
C SER A 11 -22.71 28.38 -20.37
N ASP A 12 -21.52 27.94 -20.77
CA ASP A 12 -21.21 27.46 -22.11
C ASP A 12 -22.36 26.54 -22.59
N PRO A 13 -22.83 26.58 -23.86
CA PRO A 13 -23.80 25.61 -24.40
C PRO A 13 -23.46 24.15 -24.09
N ASP A 14 -22.18 23.83 -23.89
CA ASP A 14 -21.70 22.49 -23.55
C ASP A 14 -21.63 22.21 -22.03
N GLY A 15 -22.12 23.13 -21.20
CA GLY A 15 -22.18 22.98 -19.74
C GLY A 15 -20.82 22.94 -19.06
N LEU A 16 -19.79 23.55 -19.65
CA LEU A 16 -18.44 23.65 -19.09
C LEU A 16 -18.28 24.85 -18.14
N PRO A 17 -17.35 24.78 -17.15
CA PRO A 17 -17.00 25.94 -16.33
C PRO A 17 -16.48 27.12 -17.19
N PRO A 18 -16.65 28.38 -16.75
CA PRO A 18 -16.27 29.56 -17.54
C PRO A 18 -14.81 29.56 -18.03
N ASP A 19 -13.88 29.07 -17.21
CA ASP A 19 -12.45 28.99 -17.55
C ASP A 19 -12.15 28.02 -18.71
N HIS A 20 -13.11 27.16 -19.05
CA HIS A 20 -13.03 26.17 -20.13
C HIS A 20 -14.04 26.45 -21.26
N ALA A 21 -14.71 27.60 -21.23
CA ALA A 21 -15.72 27.98 -22.22
C ALA A 21 -15.08 28.17 -23.61
N GLY A 22 -15.16 27.15 -24.45
CA GLY A 22 -14.48 27.09 -25.75
C GLY A 22 -13.50 25.92 -25.93
N LEU A 23 -13.32 25.07 -24.92
CA LEU A 23 -12.61 23.80 -25.08
C LEU A 23 -13.31 22.92 -26.13
N SER A 24 -14.61 22.66 -25.95
CA SER A 24 -15.43 21.85 -26.86
C SER A 24 -15.43 22.33 -28.32
N ALA A 25 -15.37 23.65 -28.54
CA ALA A 25 -15.33 24.24 -29.88
C ALA A 25 -14.03 23.92 -30.65
N ARG A 26 -12.92 23.73 -29.92
CA ARG A 26 -11.60 23.37 -30.47
C ARG A 26 -11.41 21.87 -30.63
N MET A 27 -12.31 21.05 -30.07
CA MET A 27 -12.18 19.59 -30.04
C MET A 27 -12.54 18.93 -31.38
N PRO A 28 -11.82 17.87 -31.79
CA PRO A 28 -12.28 16.97 -32.84
C PRO A 28 -13.68 16.40 -32.52
N PRO A 29 -14.53 16.12 -33.52
CA PRO A 29 -15.92 15.69 -33.30
C PRO A 29 -16.07 14.47 -32.37
N ALA A 30 -15.19 13.47 -32.51
CA ALA A 30 -15.23 12.26 -31.69
C ALA A 30 -14.87 12.54 -30.23
N ALA A 31 -13.83 13.37 -29.98
CA ALA A 31 -13.44 13.76 -28.63
C ALA A 31 -14.51 14.65 -27.96
N ARG A 32 -15.15 15.55 -28.72
CA ARG A 32 -16.27 16.36 -28.23
C ARG A 32 -17.46 15.50 -27.81
N ALA A 33 -17.80 14.48 -28.60
CA ALA A 33 -18.87 13.54 -28.27
C ALA A 33 -18.54 12.73 -26.98
N ALA A 34 -17.29 12.29 -26.83
CA ALA A 34 -16.83 11.61 -25.62
C ALA A 34 -16.94 12.52 -24.38
N LEU A 35 -16.47 13.78 -24.47
CA LEU A 35 -16.59 14.75 -23.38
C LEU A 35 -18.05 14.99 -22.98
N ALA A 36 -18.93 15.22 -23.97
CA ALA A 36 -20.35 15.45 -23.69
C ALA A 36 -21.01 14.25 -22.99
N ALA A 37 -20.61 13.02 -23.35
CA ALA A 37 -21.12 11.80 -22.73
C ALA A 37 -20.58 11.60 -21.30
N ALA A 38 -19.29 11.85 -21.06
CA ALA A 38 -18.64 11.61 -19.77
C ALA A 38 -18.91 12.71 -18.73
N LEU A 39 -19.05 13.97 -19.16
CA LEU A 39 -19.09 15.14 -18.27
C LEU A 39 -20.13 15.06 -17.12
N PRO A 40 -21.38 14.62 -17.33
CA PRO A 40 -22.36 14.54 -16.24
C PRO A 40 -21.97 13.53 -15.15
N ASP A 41 -21.30 12.45 -15.52
CA ASP A 41 -20.81 11.45 -14.57
C ASP A 41 -19.52 11.91 -13.88
N THR A 42 -18.57 12.47 -14.64
CA THR A 42 -17.32 13.03 -14.10
C THR A 42 -17.59 14.14 -13.08
N ARG A 43 -18.58 15.01 -13.31
CA ARG A 43 -19.00 16.06 -12.35
C ARG A 43 -19.51 15.51 -11.02
N ARG A 44 -20.02 14.27 -10.99
CA ARG A 44 -20.47 13.61 -9.76
C ARG A 44 -19.33 12.91 -9.03
N LYS A 45 -18.31 12.49 -9.76
CA LYS A 45 -17.14 11.75 -9.24
C LYS A 45 -16.01 12.64 -8.72
N LEU A 46 -15.81 13.80 -9.36
CA LEU A 46 -14.69 14.69 -9.05
C LEU A 46 -15.14 15.94 -8.31
N SER A 47 -14.27 16.43 -7.42
CA SER A 47 -14.34 17.74 -6.82
C SER A 47 -14.22 18.84 -7.89
N PRO A 48 -14.60 20.09 -7.58
CA PRO A 48 -14.39 21.21 -8.51
C PRO A 48 -12.93 21.37 -8.96
N ARG A 49 -11.96 21.09 -8.08
CA ARG A 49 -10.52 21.14 -8.38
C ARG A 49 -10.10 19.97 -9.28
N GLY A 50 -10.56 18.76 -8.98
CA GLY A 50 -10.32 17.58 -9.80
C GLY A 50 -10.90 17.72 -11.20
N LEU A 51 -12.13 18.26 -11.31
CA LEU A 51 -12.77 18.55 -12.59
C LEU A 51 -11.97 19.56 -13.42
N ASP A 52 -11.50 20.65 -12.81
CA ASP A 52 -10.64 21.62 -13.50
C ASP A 52 -9.34 20.98 -14.01
N THR A 53 -8.70 20.16 -13.17
CA THR A 53 -7.45 19.45 -13.53
C THR A 53 -7.69 18.44 -14.66
N TRP A 54 -8.81 17.72 -14.63
CA TRP A 54 -9.21 16.80 -15.69
C TRP A 54 -9.46 17.53 -17.02
N LEU A 55 -10.16 18.68 -17.00
CA LEU A 55 -10.40 19.51 -18.19
C LEU A 55 -9.09 20.12 -18.74
N ARG A 56 -8.17 20.57 -17.88
CA ARG A 56 -6.83 21.02 -18.30
C ARG A 56 -6.02 19.90 -18.94
N GLY A 57 -6.15 18.67 -18.45
CA GLY A 57 -5.53 17.49 -19.05
C GLY A 57 -6.02 17.23 -20.48
N ILE A 58 -7.33 17.40 -20.74
CA ILE A 58 -7.91 17.33 -22.09
C ILE A 58 -7.26 18.37 -23.00
N ASP A 59 -7.22 19.63 -22.57
CA ASP A 59 -6.62 20.72 -23.36
C ASP A 59 -5.13 20.46 -23.63
N ALA A 60 -4.36 20.01 -22.63
CA ALA A 60 -2.96 19.67 -22.77
C ALA A 60 -2.73 18.55 -23.81
N LEU A 61 -3.52 17.48 -23.76
CA LEU A 61 -3.43 16.38 -24.72
C LEU A 61 -3.89 16.76 -26.13
N MET A 62 -4.83 17.70 -26.25
CA MET A 62 -5.16 18.29 -27.56
C MET A 62 -3.99 19.09 -28.13
N GLN A 63 -3.38 19.96 -27.32
CA GLN A 63 -2.23 20.78 -27.73
C GLN A 63 -1.00 19.93 -28.09
N MET A 64 -0.85 18.74 -27.49
CA MET A 64 0.17 17.76 -27.83
C MET A 64 0.11 17.33 -29.32
N GLY A 65 -1.06 17.39 -29.97
CA GLY A 65 -1.20 17.21 -31.42
C GLY A 65 -0.91 15.78 -31.93
N ARG A 66 -1.14 14.75 -31.11
CA ARG A 66 -0.86 13.34 -31.47
C ARG A 66 -2.11 12.51 -31.84
N GLY A 67 -3.18 13.17 -32.29
CA GLY A 67 -4.46 12.53 -32.60
C GLY A 67 -5.47 12.62 -31.46
N ASP A 68 -6.73 12.27 -31.73
CA ASP A 68 -7.83 12.38 -30.78
C ASP A 68 -8.01 11.14 -29.88
N GLY A 69 -7.36 10.03 -30.21
CA GLY A 69 -7.39 8.78 -29.42
C GLY A 69 -6.92 8.99 -27.97
N ALA A 70 -5.75 9.60 -27.76
CA ALA A 70 -5.25 9.89 -26.41
C ALA A 70 -6.16 10.85 -25.63
N VAL A 71 -6.78 11.82 -26.30
CA VAL A 71 -7.73 12.75 -25.68
C VAL A 71 -8.98 11.99 -25.20
N ARG A 72 -9.49 11.07 -26.01
CA ARG A 72 -10.64 10.24 -25.66
C ARG A 72 -10.31 9.26 -24.53
N ALA A 73 -9.17 8.57 -24.61
CA ALA A 73 -8.71 7.68 -23.55
C ALA A 73 -8.57 8.41 -22.21
N TRP A 74 -8.09 9.66 -22.21
CA TRP A 74 -8.05 10.50 -21.02
C TRP A 74 -9.45 10.81 -20.46
N ILE A 75 -10.37 11.21 -21.32
CA ILE A 75 -11.76 11.51 -20.95
C ILE A 75 -12.40 10.31 -20.26
N ASP A 76 -12.20 9.12 -20.82
CA ASP A 76 -12.83 7.89 -20.37
C ASP A 76 -12.16 7.32 -19.11
N ALA A 77 -10.82 7.24 -19.08
CA ALA A 77 -10.07 6.50 -18.06
C ALA A 77 -9.83 7.30 -16.76
N MET A 78 -9.59 8.61 -16.87
CA MET A 78 -8.99 9.36 -15.76
C MET A 78 -9.92 9.64 -14.58
N PRO A 79 -11.24 9.81 -14.76
CA PRO A 79 -12.16 9.86 -13.62
C PRO A 79 -12.13 8.58 -12.78
N GLU A 80 -11.90 7.40 -13.39
CA GLU A 80 -11.77 6.15 -12.65
C GLU A 80 -10.45 6.08 -11.87
N VAL A 81 -9.33 6.46 -12.49
CA VAL A 81 -8.02 6.49 -11.83
C VAL A 81 -8.04 7.46 -10.63
N ALA A 82 -8.66 8.64 -10.79
CA ALA A 82 -8.80 9.59 -9.70
C ALA A 82 -9.69 9.08 -8.55
N ARG A 83 -10.72 8.28 -8.86
CA ARG A 83 -11.54 7.63 -7.84
C ARG A 83 -10.74 6.58 -7.05
N GLU A 84 -9.88 5.83 -7.73
CA GLU A 84 -9.08 4.77 -7.10
C GLU A 84 -7.91 5.31 -6.27
N LEU A 85 -7.23 6.37 -6.74
CA LEU A 85 -5.95 6.81 -6.19
C LEU A 85 -5.96 8.23 -5.62
N GLY A 86 -7.09 8.94 -5.72
CA GLY A 86 -7.19 10.36 -5.41
C GLY A 86 -6.93 11.27 -6.61
N GLU A 87 -7.42 12.50 -6.54
CA GLU A 87 -7.43 13.44 -7.66
C GLU A 87 -6.06 14.03 -8.02
N ASP A 88 -5.11 14.00 -7.08
CA ASP A 88 -3.79 14.59 -7.26
C ASP A 88 -2.98 13.90 -8.38
N VAL A 89 -3.25 12.62 -8.65
CA VAL A 89 -2.59 11.87 -9.73
C VAL A 89 -2.93 12.39 -11.13
N LEU A 90 -4.00 13.16 -11.30
CA LEU A 90 -4.42 13.68 -12.60
C LEU A 90 -3.34 14.58 -13.21
N ALA A 91 -2.85 15.57 -12.46
CA ALA A 91 -1.86 16.52 -12.98
C ALA A 91 -0.54 15.83 -13.37
N ASP A 92 -0.09 14.89 -12.55
CA ASP A 92 1.13 14.11 -12.81
C ASP A 92 0.97 13.19 -14.02
N THR A 93 -0.20 12.57 -14.19
CA THR A 93 -0.48 11.70 -15.35
C THR A 93 -0.50 12.49 -16.65
N ALA A 94 -1.10 13.68 -16.66
CA ALA A 94 -1.07 14.57 -17.83
C ALA A 94 0.38 14.95 -18.17
N THR A 95 1.16 15.34 -17.15
CA THR A 95 2.57 15.71 -17.32
C THR A 95 3.40 14.54 -17.87
N ALA A 96 3.21 13.33 -17.36
CA ALA A 96 3.88 12.13 -17.85
C ALA A 96 3.54 11.86 -19.33
N CYS A 97 2.27 11.96 -19.72
CA CYS A 97 1.84 11.78 -21.11
C CYS A 97 2.52 12.77 -22.08
N LEU A 98 2.64 14.03 -21.68
CA LEU A 98 3.37 15.03 -22.46
C LEU A 98 4.85 14.66 -22.60
N GLY A 99 5.48 14.17 -21.53
CA GLY A 99 6.85 13.66 -21.57
C GLY A 99 7.02 12.48 -22.53
N PHE A 100 6.06 11.54 -22.54
CA PHE A 100 6.06 10.37 -23.42
C PHE A 100 5.96 10.74 -24.91
N ALA A 101 5.30 11.85 -25.24
CA ALA A 101 5.07 12.30 -26.61
C ALA A 101 6.35 12.54 -27.43
N SER A 102 7.49 12.74 -26.76
CA SER A 102 8.80 12.86 -27.40
C SER A 102 9.41 11.52 -27.84
N ARG A 103 8.94 10.40 -27.28
CA ARG A 103 9.55 9.07 -27.45
C ARG A 103 8.61 8.03 -28.08
N THR A 104 7.32 8.33 -28.21
CA THR A 104 6.33 7.38 -28.72
C THR A 104 5.21 8.05 -29.51
N SER A 105 4.36 7.23 -30.16
CA SER A 105 3.22 7.70 -30.95
C SER A 105 1.98 7.95 -30.08
N GLY A 106 1.03 8.73 -30.61
CA GLY A 106 -0.26 8.98 -29.94
C GLY A 106 -1.03 7.69 -29.63
N ALA A 107 -0.97 6.68 -30.49
CA ALA A 107 -1.61 5.38 -30.27
C ALA A 107 -1.00 4.60 -29.08
N VAL A 108 0.28 4.82 -28.76
CA VAL A 108 0.88 4.21 -27.56
C VAL A 108 0.46 4.97 -26.31
N ILE A 109 0.37 6.31 -26.36
CA ILE A 109 -0.14 7.12 -25.25
C ILE A 109 -1.61 6.79 -24.97
N GLU A 110 -2.42 6.66 -26.02
CA GLU A 110 -3.79 6.15 -25.94
C GLU A 110 -3.82 4.80 -25.21
N ARG A 111 -2.96 3.85 -25.59
CA ARG A 111 -2.91 2.56 -24.89
C ARG A 111 -2.46 2.65 -23.44
N ILE A 112 -1.53 3.56 -23.11
CA ILE A 112 -1.13 3.82 -21.72
C ILE A 112 -2.33 4.32 -20.92
N LEU A 113 -3.09 5.28 -21.46
CA LEU A 113 -4.29 5.82 -20.81
C LEU A 113 -5.40 4.78 -20.68
N ASP A 114 -5.65 3.98 -21.72
CA ASP A 114 -6.64 2.89 -21.69
C ASP A 114 -6.34 1.83 -20.62
N THR A 115 -5.06 1.62 -20.32
CA THR A 115 -4.60 0.63 -19.33
C THR A 115 -4.36 1.25 -17.95
N ALA A 116 -4.43 2.58 -17.82
CA ALA A 116 -4.23 3.28 -16.56
C ALA A 116 -5.23 2.87 -15.45
N PRO A 117 -6.54 2.66 -15.72
CA PRO A 117 -7.48 2.20 -14.69
C PRO A 117 -7.13 0.81 -14.15
N LEU A 118 -6.65 -0.08 -15.02
CA LEU A 118 -6.16 -1.39 -14.60
C LEU A 118 -4.92 -1.27 -13.71
N ALA A 119 -3.95 -0.46 -14.10
CA ALA A 119 -2.75 -0.20 -13.29
C ALA A 119 -3.13 0.43 -11.94
N ALA A 120 -4.04 1.40 -11.92
CA ALA A 120 -4.53 2.02 -10.70
C ALA A 120 -5.13 1.01 -9.72
N ARG A 121 -6.06 0.16 -10.20
CA ARG A 121 -6.68 -0.88 -9.36
C ARG A 121 -5.69 -1.93 -8.85
N ARG A 122 -4.70 -2.32 -9.66
CA ARG A 122 -3.72 -3.36 -9.28
C ARG A 122 -2.61 -2.82 -8.37
N LEU A 123 -2.26 -1.54 -8.48
CA LEU A 123 -1.25 -0.92 -7.63
C LEU A 123 -1.84 -0.39 -6.32
N GLY A 124 -3.09 0.10 -6.35
CA GLY A 124 -3.87 0.47 -5.16
C GLY A 124 -3.34 1.65 -4.35
N ASP A 125 -2.30 2.34 -4.84
CA ASP A 125 -1.65 3.46 -4.17
C ASP A 125 -1.15 4.50 -5.18
N ALA A 126 -1.30 5.78 -4.84
CA ALA A 126 -0.92 6.90 -5.71
C ALA A 126 0.58 6.96 -5.96
N ALA A 127 1.41 6.79 -4.92
CA ALA A 127 2.86 6.86 -5.05
C ALA A 127 3.40 5.69 -5.90
N LEU A 128 2.83 4.49 -5.74
CA LEU A 128 3.12 3.34 -6.61
C LEU A 128 2.69 3.59 -8.06
N PHE A 129 1.52 4.18 -8.29
CA PHE A 129 1.07 4.52 -9.65
C PHE A 129 1.98 5.54 -10.33
N LEU A 130 2.42 6.57 -9.61
CA LEU A 130 3.43 7.51 -10.13
C LEU A 130 4.77 6.81 -10.40
N SER A 131 5.14 5.85 -9.57
CA SER A 131 6.32 4.99 -9.80
C SER A 131 6.15 4.12 -11.05
N TYR A 132 4.93 3.66 -11.34
CA TYR A 132 4.60 2.97 -12.57
C TYR A 132 4.73 3.87 -13.80
N LEU A 133 4.27 5.13 -13.74
CA LEU A 133 4.50 6.09 -14.83
C LEU A 133 6.00 6.32 -15.10
N ARG A 134 6.82 6.43 -14.05
CA ARG A 134 8.29 6.50 -14.18
C ARG A 134 8.88 5.22 -14.77
N PHE A 135 8.33 4.05 -14.43
CA PHE A 135 8.70 2.79 -15.06
C PHE A 135 8.36 2.76 -16.56
N LEU A 136 7.19 3.28 -16.96
CA LEU A 136 6.85 3.40 -18.38
C LEU A 136 7.83 4.31 -19.11
N GLU A 137 8.23 5.43 -18.51
CA GLU A 137 9.27 6.30 -19.06
C GLU A 137 10.60 5.54 -19.27
N HIS A 138 11.01 4.75 -18.27
CA HIS A 138 12.21 3.92 -18.32
C HIS A 138 12.19 2.92 -19.49
N VAL A 139 11.05 2.25 -19.72
CA VAL A 139 10.89 1.34 -20.86
C VAL A 139 10.90 2.12 -22.18
N LEU A 140 10.19 3.25 -22.28
CA LEU A 140 10.18 4.10 -23.49
C LEU A 140 11.59 4.61 -23.84
N ALA A 141 12.41 4.95 -22.86
CA ALA A 141 13.76 5.44 -23.11
C ALA A 141 14.71 4.37 -23.71
N ARG A 142 14.43 3.08 -23.46
CA ARG A 142 15.34 1.97 -23.80
C ARG A 142 14.82 1.05 -24.90
N ALA A 143 13.51 0.82 -24.94
CA ALA A 143 12.85 -0.08 -25.87
C ALA A 143 11.41 0.35 -26.18
N PRO A 144 11.18 1.48 -26.87
CA PRO A 144 9.82 1.97 -27.18
C PRO A 144 8.91 0.93 -27.85
N ARG A 145 9.50 0.05 -28.67
CA ARG A 145 8.78 -1.02 -29.39
C ARG A 145 8.19 -2.09 -28.46
N ALA A 146 8.77 -2.27 -27.27
CA ALA A 146 8.27 -3.21 -26.27
C ALA A 146 7.00 -2.73 -25.56
N MET A 147 6.72 -1.42 -25.60
CA MET A 147 5.66 -0.81 -24.79
C MET A 147 4.29 -1.39 -25.12
N ARG A 148 3.89 -1.40 -26.39
CA ARG A 148 2.54 -1.87 -26.76
C ARG A 148 2.33 -3.37 -26.46
N PRO A 149 3.22 -4.28 -26.86
CA PRO A 149 3.11 -5.69 -26.48
C PRO A 149 3.01 -5.90 -24.96
N MET A 150 3.80 -5.13 -24.18
CA MET A 150 3.74 -5.18 -22.71
C MET A 150 2.39 -4.72 -22.16
N LEU A 151 1.87 -3.58 -22.63
CA LEU A 151 0.60 -3.03 -22.18
C LEU A 151 -0.58 -3.94 -22.54
N ASP A 152 -0.48 -4.66 -23.66
CA ASP A 152 -1.47 -5.67 -24.05
C ASP A 152 -1.49 -6.88 -23.11
N GLN A 153 -0.40 -7.12 -22.36
CA GLN A 153 -0.27 -8.15 -21.33
C GLN A 153 -0.31 -7.59 -19.90
N LEU A 154 -0.63 -6.30 -19.72
CA LEU A 154 -0.46 -5.64 -18.42
C LEU A 154 -1.23 -6.33 -17.29
N GLY A 155 -2.45 -6.80 -17.56
CA GLY A 155 -3.26 -7.54 -16.59
C GLY A 155 -2.55 -8.80 -16.11
N ALA A 156 -2.18 -9.68 -17.04
CA ALA A 156 -1.47 -10.92 -16.72
C ALA A 156 -0.14 -10.68 -15.98
N LEU A 157 0.54 -9.56 -16.25
CA LEU A 157 1.77 -9.18 -15.55
C LEU A 157 1.48 -8.70 -14.12
N LEU A 158 0.56 -7.76 -13.93
CA LEU A 158 0.21 -7.21 -12.61
C LEU A 158 -0.65 -8.17 -11.76
N ASP A 159 -1.14 -9.25 -12.35
CA ASP A 159 -1.81 -10.34 -11.62
C ASP A 159 -0.83 -11.15 -10.75
N VAL A 160 0.46 -11.17 -11.11
CA VAL A 160 1.45 -12.03 -10.44
C VAL A 160 2.75 -11.31 -10.08
N LEU A 161 2.99 -10.12 -10.61
CA LEU A 161 4.17 -9.32 -10.32
C LEU A 161 3.82 -8.09 -9.52
N THR A 162 4.69 -7.77 -8.57
CA THR A 162 4.75 -6.42 -8.02
C THR A 162 5.39 -5.46 -9.02
N LEU A 163 5.32 -4.14 -8.77
CA LEU A 163 5.93 -3.15 -9.66
C LEU A 163 7.46 -3.36 -9.81
N GLY A 164 8.14 -3.73 -8.72
CA GLY A 164 9.56 -4.09 -8.78
C GLY A 164 9.81 -5.37 -9.60
N GLY A 165 8.95 -6.37 -9.48
CA GLY A 165 9.00 -7.59 -10.30
C GLY A 165 8.82 -7.29 -11.79
N LEU A 166 7.84 -6.44 -12.13
CA LEU A 166 7.59 -5.98 -13.50
C LEU A 166 8.81 -5.24 -14.07
N ARG A 167 9.44 -4.37 -13.27
CA ARG A 167 10.66 -3.66 -13.68
C ARG A 167 11.79 -4.62 -14.00
N ARG A 168 12.10 -5.58 -13.13
CA ARG A 168 13.17 -6.56 -13.34
C ARG A 168 12.88 -7.48 -14.52
N TRP A 169 11.63 -7.92 -14.68
CA TRP A 169 11.20 -8.69 -15.84
C TRP A 169 11.38 -7.90 -17.15
N ALA A 170 11.02 -6.62 -17.18
CA ALA A 170 11.20 -5.77 -18.36
C ALA A 170 12.68 -5.48 -18.64
N ASP A 171 13.47 -5.17 -17.61
CA ASP A 171 14.92 -4.91 -17.73
C ASP A 171 15.66 -6.12 -18.30
N TRP A 172 15.30 -7.33 -17.89
CA TRP A 172 15.85 -8.57 -18.45
C TRP A 172 15.51 -8.70 -19.94
N GLY A 173 14.23 -8.53 -20.32
CA GLY A 173 13.78 -8.62 -21.71
C GLY A 173 14.49 -7.62 -22.63
N ILE A 174 14.63 -6.38 -22.18
CA ILE A 174 15.36 -5.32 -22.89
C ILE A 174 16.84 -5.66 -23.06
N ALA A 175 17.47 -6.23 -22.02
CA ALA A 175 18.87 -6.60 -22.07
C ALA A 175 19.10 -7.80 -23.02
N ALA A 176 18.25 -8.82 -22.94
CA ALA A 176 18.36 -10.06 -23.72
C ALA A 176 18.11 -9.84 -25.22
N HIS A 177 17.17 -8.95 -25.59
CA HIS A 177 16.72 -8.76 -26.98
C HIS A 177 17.00 -7.34 -27.52
N ARG A 178 18.04 -6.66 -27.03
CA ARG A 178 18.34 -5.25 -27.37
C ARG A 178 18.36 -4.96 -28.87
N THR A 179 18.88 -5.89 -29.67
CA THR A 179 19.01 -5.77 -31.13
C THR A 179 18.12 -6.74 -31.91
N ASP A 180 17.34 -7.57 -31.21
CA ASP A 180 16.47 -8.60 -31.78
C ASP A 180 15.01 -8.18 -31.63
N TYR A 181 14.49 -7.44 -32.60
CA TYR A 181 13.12 -6.91 -32.52
C TYR A 181 12.03 -7.99 -32.52
N PRO A 182 12.10 -9.06 -33.33
CA PRO A 182 11.18 -10.19 -33.20
C PRO A 182 11.24 -10.85 -31.82
N GLY A 183 12.44 -11.05 -31.26
CA GLY A 183 12.58 -11.58 -29.90
C GLY A 183 12.04 -10.65 -28.83
N LEU A 184 12.22 -9.34 -28.98
CA LEU A 184 11.65 -8.32 -28.08
C LEU A 184 10.12 -8.38 -28.09
N ASP A 185 9.50 -8.43 -29.28
CA ASP A 185 8.06 -8.58 -29.42
C ASP A 185 7.56 -9.90 -28.79
N ALA A 186 8.26 -11.01 -29.08
CA ALA A 186 7.92 -12.31 -28.52
C ALA A 186 8.04 -12.35 -26.98
N TYR A 187 9.04 -11.66 -26.42
CA TYR A 187 9.23 -11.56 -24.99
C TYR A 187 8.11 -10.75 -24.33
N PHE A 188 7.86 -9.53 -24.81
CA PHE A 188 6.91 -8.63 -24.18
C PHE A 188 5.44 -9.01 -24.42
N SER A 189 5.15 -9.83 -25.43
CA SER A 189 3.83 -10.45 -25.67
C SER A 189 3.59 -11.73 -24.87
N LEU A 190 4.49 -12.13 -23.96
CA LEU A 190 4.44 -13.40 -23.21
C LEU A 190 4.37 -14.64 -24.11
N SER A 191 4.85 -14.56 -25.37
CA SER A 191 4.83 -15.69 -26.31
C SER A 191 6.09 -16.55 -26.23
N SER A 192 7.23 -15.97 -25.80
CA SER A 192 8.49 -16.72 -25.63
C SER A 192 8.54 -17.51 -24.32
N GLU A 193 9.23 -18.65 -24.34
CA GLU A 193 9.48 -19.47 -23.15
C GLU A 193 10.33 -18.72 -22.11
N ALA A 194 11.33 -17.98 -22.57
CA ALA A 194 12.16 -17.13 -21.72
C ALA A 194 11.33 -16.12 -20.92
N SER A 195 10.38 -15.45 -21.58
CA SER A 195 9.50 -14.49 -20.93
C SER A 195 8.67 -15.10 -19.80
N ARG A 196 8.08 -16.28 -20.04
CA ARG A 196 7.31 -17.02 -19.02
C ARG A 196 8.19 -17.54 -17.89
N ALA A 197 9.42 -17.94 -18.19
CA ALA A 197 10.38 -18.40 -17.18
C ALA A 197 10.80 -17.25 -16.24
N ILE A 198 11.13 -16.08 -16.78
CA ILE A 198 11.48 -14.89 -15.98
C ILE A 198 10.26 -14.38 -15.21
N LEU A 199 9.06 -14.40 -15.81
CA LEU A 199 7.81 -14.07 -15.12
C LEU A 199 7.62 -14.96 -13.89
N LYS A 200 7.81 -16.27 -14.04
CA LYS A 200 7.72 -17.22 -12.93
C LYS A 200 8.79 -16.98 -11.86
N SER A 201 10.01 -16.59 -12.24
CA SER A 201 11.08 -16.32 -11.28
C SER A 201 10.90 -15.00 -10.53
N GLU A 202 10.22 -14.02 -11.13
CA GLU A 202 9.93 -12.72 -10.51
C GLU A 202 8.61 -12.67 -9.75
N ARG A 203 7.72 -13.65 -9.97
CA ARG A 203 6.51 -13.83 -9.18
C ARG A 203 6.86 -13.95 -7.70
N LYS A 204 6.21 -13.12 -6.89
CA LYS A 204 6.09 -13.30 -5.44
C LYS A 204 4.73 -13.94 -5.13
N GLY A 205 4.60 -14.55 -3.96
CA GLY A 205 3.45 -15.36 -3.56
C GLY A 205 2.11 -14.64 -3.65
N VAL A 206 1.62 -14.12 -2.53
CA VAL A 206 0.33 -13.43 -2.42
C VAL A 206 0.59 -11.92 -2.50
N LEU A 207 -0.08 -11.24 -3.42
CA LEU A 207 -0.02 -9.78 -3.55
C LEU A 207 -0.93 -9.13 -2.52
N LEU A 208 -0.51 -8.00 -1.93
CA LEU A 208 -1.29 -7.28 -0.92
C LEU A 208 -2.67 -6.87 -1.46
N VAL A 209 -2.72 -6.33 -2.67
CA VAL A 209 -3.96 -5.87 -3.32
C VAL A 209 -5.04 -6.96 -3.37
N ASP A 210 -4.66 -8.23 -3.51
CA ASP A 210 -5.60 -9.37 -3.61
C ASP A 210 -6.21 -9.73 -2.25
N VAL A 211 -5.57 -9.33 -1.14
CA VAL A 211 -5.99 -9.69 0.23
C VAL A 211 -6.31 -8.48 1.11
N GLN A 212 -6.07 -7.27 0.63
CA GLN A 212 -6.19 -6.01 1.36
C GLN A 212 -7.57 -5.85 2.00
N ARG A 213 -8.66 -5.98 1.22
CA ARG A 213 -10.04 -5.89 1.74
C ARG A 213 -10.28 -6.87 2.90
N ARG A 214 -9.75 -8.09 2.80
CA ARG A 214 -9.89 -9.11 3.85
C ARG A 214 -9.09 -8.75 5.10
N LEU A 215 -7.91 -8.17 4.94
CA LEU A 215 -7.08 -7.68 6.04
C LEU A 215 -7.74 -6.48 6.74
N THR A 216 -8.30 -5.53 5.99
CA THR A 216 -9.05 -4.40 6.55
C THR A 216 -10.23 -4.89 7.39
N MET A 217 -11.03 -5.84 6.89
CA MET A 217 -12.13 -6.45 7.67
C MET A 217 -11.62 -7.18 8.92
N TYR A 218 -10.49 -7.89 8.82
CA TYR A 218 -9.86 -8.55 9.96
C TYR A 218 -9.42 -7.55 11.06
N LEU A 219 -8.78 -6.44 10.67
CA LEU A 219 -8.39 -5.39 11.60
C LEU A 219 -9.60 -4.68 12.21
N ARG A 220 -10.62 -4.38 11.40
CA ARG A 220 -11.88 -3.78 11.86
C ARG A 220 -12.57 -4.66 12.89
N ALA A 221 -12.62 -5.97 12.66
CA ALA A 221 -13.19 -6.92 13.61
C ALA A 221 -12.42 -6.93 14.94
N LEU A 222 -11.08 -6.91 14.91
CA LEU A 222 -10.26 -6.94 16.11
C LEU A 222 -10.24 -5.60 16.85
N TRP A 223 -10.05 -4.46 16.20
CA TRP A 223 -9.88 -3.18 16.89
C TRP A 223 -11.11 -2.27 16.88
N GLY A 224 -12.15 -2.59 16.12
CA GLY A 224 -13.37 -1.79 16.02
C GLY A 224 -13.15 -0.44 15.33
N ARG A 225 -12.12 -0.35 14.48
CA ARG A 225 -11.76 0.85 13.70
C ARG A 225 -11.09 0.45 12.40
N ASP A 226 -11.12 1.35 11.43
CA ASP A 226 -10.49 1.16 10.14
C ASP A 226 -9.03 1.64 10.15
N PHE A 227 -8.16 0.83 9.54
CA PHE A 227 -6.76 1.17 9.30
C PHE A 227 -6.55 1.24 7.79
N MET A 228 -5.82 2.27 7.35
CA MET A 228 -5.43 2.36 5.96
C MET A 228 -4.24 1.43 5.71
N LEU A 229 -4.43 0.44 4.82
CA LEU A 229 -3.36 -0.46 4.42
C LEU A 229 -2.70 0.09 3.18
N VAL A 230 -1.38 0.29 3.25
CA VAL A 230 -0.58 0.87 2.17
C VAL A 230 0.52 -0.12 1.81
N PRO A 231 0.73 -0.44 0.52
CA PRO A 231 1.88 -1.24 0.13
C PRO A 231 3.18 -0.48 0.43
N THR A 232 4.21 -1.17 0.94
CA THR A 232 5.53 -0.57 1.03
C THR A 232 6.01 -0.34 -0.39
N ALA A 233 6.20 0.93 -0.76
CA ALA A 233 6.87 1.32 -1.98
C ALA A 233 8.37 1.02 -1.82
N GLY A 234 8.73 -0.27 -1.74
CA GLY A 234 10.12 -0.68 -1.69
C GLY A 234 10.83 -0.20 -2.94
N ASP A 235 12.08 0.25 -2.80
CA ASP A 235 12.92 0.56 -3.95
C ASP A 235 12.83 -0.59 -4.95
N CYS A 236 12.31 -0.28 -6.13
CA CYS A 236 12.05 -1.22 -7.21
C CYS A 236 13.31 -2.01 -7.65
N GLU A 237 14.46 -1.67 -7.08
CA GLU A 237 15.79 -2.23 -7.28
C GLU A 237 16.06 -3.49 -6.45
N THR A 238 15.49 -3.64 -5.25
CA THR A 238 15.77 -4.83 -4.39
C THR A 238 14.59 -5.78 -4.28
N ARG A 239 14.89 -7.09 -4.24
CA ARG A 239 13.88 -8.14 -4.12
C ARG A 239 13.32 -8.27 -2.68
N ALA A 240 14.06 -7.79 -1.68
CA ALA A 240 13.71 -7.91 -0.27
C ALA A 240 12.52 -7.01 0.14
N GLY A 241 12.35 -5.85 -0.50
CA GLY A 241 11.34 -4.87 -0.09
C GLY A 241 11.67 -4.21 1.26
N LEU A 242 10.77 -3.36 1.75
CA LEU A 242 10.87 -2.76 3.09
C LEU A 242 10.14 -3.63 4.11
N PRO A 243 10.62 -3.69 5.38
CA PRO A 243 9.87 -4.30 6.47
C PRO A 243 8.53 -3.58 6.68
N PRO A 244 7.54 -4.24 7.29
CA PRO A 244 6.30 -3.57 7.65
C PRO A 244 6.58 -2.44 8.64
N PHE A 245 5.86 -1.33 8.52
CA PHE A 245 5.95 -0.21 9.47
C PHE A 245 4.61 0.52 9.58
N ALA A 246 4.46 1.33 10.63
CA ALA A 246 3.30 2.19 10.81
C ALA A 246 3.74 3.65 10.76
N GLU A 247 2.93 4.48 10.12
CA GLU A 247 3.10 5.93 10.01
C GLU A 247 1.71 6.58 10.10
N SER A 248 1.52 7.50 11.05
CA SER A 248 0.18 8.04 11.34
C SER A 248 -0.85 6.91 11.58
N HIS A 249 -1.94 6.86 10.82
CA HIS A 249 -2.97 5.79 10.87
C HIS A 249 -2.78 4.72 9.77
N MET A 250 -1.70 4.81 9.00
CA MET A 250 -1.41 3.93 7.87
C MET A 250 -0.52 2.78 8.32
N LEU A 251 -0.85 1.57 7.87
CA LEU A 251 -0.07 0.36 8.07
C LEU A 251 0.59 0.00 6.74
N HIS A 252 1.89 0.21 6.66
CA HIS A 252 2.67 -0.11 5.49
C HIS A 252 3.08 -1.58 5.52
N LEU A 253 2.62 -2.36 4.54
CA LEU A 253 2.85 -3.80 4.42
C LEU A 253 3.54 -4.13 3.09
N PRO A 254 4.38 -5.19 3.00
CA PRO A 254 4.99 -5.60 1.74
C PRO A 254 3.99 -5.77 0.60
N ASP A 255 4.36 -5.28 -0.58
CA ASP A 255 3.58 -5.38 -1.82
C ASP A 255 3.21 -6.82 -2.20
N ALA A 256 4.08 -7.78 -1.85
CA ALA A 256 3.81 -9.20 -1.92
C ALA A 256 4.61 -10.01 -0.90
N LEU A 257 4.05 -11.12 -0.46
CA LEU A 257 4.67 -12.08 0.46
C LEU A 257 4.65 -13.50 -0.10
N ASP A 258 5.74 -14.22 0.08
CA ASP A 258 5.79 -15.68 -0.11
C ASP A 258 5.35 -16.41 1.17
N ASP A 259 4.99 -17.69 1.04
CA ASP A 259 4.74 -18.55 2.20
C ASP A 259 6.01 -18.65 3.05
N TRP A 260 5.85 -18.50 4.36
CA TRP A 260 6.96 -18.53 5.31
C TRP A 260 7.11 -19.91 5.92
N ARG A 261 8.11 -20.69 5.48
CA ARG A 261 8.43 -22.02 6.04
C ARG A 261 7.19 -22.94 6.12
N GLY A 262 6.31 -22.87 5.12
CA GLY A 262 5.07 -23.65 5.04
C GLY A 262 3.84 -22.98 5.69
N ILE A 263 4.01 -21.81 6.32
CA ILE A 263 2.91 -20.98 6.79
C ILE A 263 2.41 -20.12 5.61
N PRO A 264 1.10 -20.09 5.33
CA PRO A 264 0.56 -19.28 4.25
C PRO A 264 0.93 -17.80 4.38
N ALA A 265 1.33 -17.16 3.27
CA ALA A 265 1.68 -15.73 3.21
C ALA A 265 0.59 -14.82 3.79
N LEU A 266 -0.65 -15.25 3.67
CA LEU A 266 -1.82 -14.55 4.17
C LEU A 266 -1.92 -14.53 5.71
N ASP A 267 -1.42 -15.56 6.38
CA ASP A 267 -1.28 -15.53 7.84
C ASP A 267 -0.10 -14.66 8.26
N LEU A 268 0.95 -14.54 7.43
CA LEU A 268 2.02 -13.57 7.65
C LEU A 268 1.50 -12.14 7.51
N TYR A 269 0.68 -11.84 6.51
CA TYR A 269 0.00 -10.54 6.42
C TYR A 269 -0.86 -10.23 7.64
N ARG A 270 -1.64 -11.21 8.13
CA ARG A 270 -2.44 -11.04 9.36
C ARG A 270 -1.55 -10.76 10.56
N ALA A 271 -0.43 -11.46 10.68
CA ALA A 271 0.53 -11.29 11.77
C ALA A 271 1.17 -9.90 11.75
N GLN A 272 1.60 -9.43 10.58
CA GLN A 272 2.18 -8.09 10.39
C GLN A 272 1.16 -6.99 10.71
N ALA A 273 -0.02 -7.07 10.10
CA ALA A 273 -1.07 -6.09 10.30
C ALA A 273 -1.53 -6.02 11.76
N ALA A 274 -1.73 -7.17 12.41
CA ALA A 274 -2.10 -7.24 13.83
C ALA A 274 -1.00 -6.68 14.74
N HIS A 275 0.27 -6.91 14.41
CA HIS A 275 1.40 -6.42 15.18
C HIS A 275 1.50 -4.89 15.10
N LEU A 276 1.38 -4.32 13.91
CA LEU A 276 1.35 -2.86 13.74
C LEU A 276 0.14 -2.23 14.44
N ALA A 277 -1.06 -2.82 14.30
CA ALA A 277 -2.26 -2.34 14.97
C ALA A 277 -2.16 -2.44 16.51
N ALA A 278 -1.46 -3.45 17.03
CA ALA A 278 -1.17 -3.59 18.45
C ALA A 278 -0.30 -2.43 18.95
N HIS A 279 0.76 -2.07 18.21
CA HIS A 279 1.60 -0.90 18.51
C HIS A 279 0.79 0.40 18.54
N LEU A 280 0.00 0.66 17.48
CA LEU A 280 -0.84 1.87 17.42
C LEU A 280 -1.91 1.93 18.54
N SER A 281 -2.26 0.79 19.14
CA SER A 281 -3.19 0.72 20.27
C SER A 281 -2.52 0.80 21.63
N ALA A 282 -1.24 0.43 21.72
CA ALA A 282 -0.48 0.34 22.96
C ALA A 282 0.34 1.59 23.25
N LEU A 283 0.70 2.35 22.20
CA LEU A 283 1.46 3.60 22.33
C LEU A 283 0.54 4.77 22.69
N ALA A 284 0.98 5.58 23.64
CA ALA A 284 0.33 6.83 24.02
C ALA A 284 1.14 8.08 23.61
N GLY A 285 2.35 7.88 23.08
CA GLY A 285 3.29 8.93 22.75
C GLY A 285 4.66 8.33 22.36
N PRO A 286 5.61 9.16 21.90
CA PRO A 286 6.94 8.71 21.54
C PRO A 286 7.71 8.21 22.78
N VAL A 287 8.53 7.18 22.57
CA VAL A 287 9.47 6.68 23.57
C VAL A 287 10.76 7.52 23.48
N PRO A 288 11.21 8.17 24.58
CA PRO A 288 12.40 9.00 24.54
C PRO A 288 13.66 8.23 24.16
N ALA A 289 14.30 8.67 23.07
CA ALA A 289 15.44 8.02 22.43
C ALA A 289 16.76 8.80 22.54
N GLU A 290 16.73 10.01 23.11
CA GLU A 290 17.91 10.88 23.17
C GLU A 290 19.05 10.23 23.97
N GLY A 291 20.23 10.19 23.35
CA GLY A 291 21.45 9.65 23.97
C GLY A 291 21.53 8.12 24.02
N LEU A 292 20.57 7.40 23.44
CA LEU A 292 20.59 5.94 23.40
C LEU A 292 21.48 5.40 22.27
N GLY A 293 22.24 4.36 22.58
CA GLY A 293 23.01 3.58 21.62
C GLY A 293 22.15 2.59 20.83
N ALA A 294 22.68 2.07 19.73
CA ALA A 294 21.92 1.19 18.84
C ALA A 294 21.48 -0.15 19.49
N LEU A 295 22.28 -0.70 20.42
CA LEU A 295 21.89 -1.91 21.17
C LEU A 295 20.73 -1.62 22.14
N GLU A 296 20.74 -0.43 22.75
CA GLU A 296 19.68 0.00 23.68
C GLU A 296 18.36 0.17 22.93
N LEU A 297 18.38 0.86 21.77
CA LEU A 297 17.21 0.99 20.90
C LEU A 297 16.65 -0.38 20.48
N GLN A 298 17.52 -1.31 20.08
CA GLN A 298 17.10 -2.65 19.68
C GLN A 298 16.49 -3.47 20.84
N CYS A 299 17.05 -3.36 22.05
CA CYS A 299 16.52 -4.05 23.22
C CYS A 299 15.20 -3.43 23.70
N ILE A 300 15.05 -2.11 23.63
CA ILE A 300 13.79 -1.43 23.93
C ILE A 300 12.72 -1.88 22.93
N GLY A 301 13.02 -1.84 21.62
CA GLY A 301 12.09 -2.31 20.59
C GLY A 301 11.66 -3.77 20.81
N LEU A 302 12.60 -4.65 21.15
CA LEU A 302 12.32 -6.06 21.41
C LEU A 302 11.32 -6.29 22.56
N ILE A 303 11.47 -5.53 23.65
CA ILE A 303 10.56 -5.61 24.81
C ILE A 303 9.23 -4.91 24.50
N GLU A 304 9.26 -3.81 23.78
CA GLU A 304 8.06 -3.06 23.39
C GLU A 304 7.18 -3.84 22.43
N ASP A 305 7.76 -4.55 21.45
CA ASP A 305 7.06 -5.53 20.62
C ASP A 305 6.31 -6.54 21.49
N ALA A 306 6.99 -7.11 22.49
CA ALA A 306 6.38 -8.06 23.39
C ALA A 306 5.29 -7.44 24.27
N ARG A 307 5.44 -6.17 24.70
CA ARG A 307 4.43 -5.43 25.47
C ARG A 307 3.17 -5.20 24.63
N ALA A 308 3.31 -4.68 23.42
CA ALA A 308 2.20 -4.45 22.50
C ALA A 308 1.48 -5.76 22.15
N GLU A 309 2.24 -6.82 21.85
CA GLU A 309 1.71 -8.16 21.61
C GLU A 309 0.97 -8.70 22.84
N ALA A 310 1.52 -8.55 24.06
CA ALA A 310 0.88 -9.02 25.29
C ALA A 310 -0.46 -8.31 25.56
N LEU A 311 -0.52 -6.98 25.39
CA LEU A 311 -1.75 -6.20 25.50
C LEU A 311 -2.80 -6.62 24.46
N ALA A 312 -2.37 -6.87 23.23
CA ALA A 312 -3.27 -7.37 22.19
C ALA A 312 -3.76 -8.80 22.48
N ILE A 313 -2.90 -9.67 23.02
CA ILE A 313 -3.25 -11.05 23.37
C ILE A 313 -4.20 -11.11 24.56
N ASP A 314 -4.07 -10.22 25.54
CA ASP A 314 -5.01 -10.12 26.67
C ASP A 314 -6.45 -9.89 26.15
N ARG A 315 -6.59 -9.03 25.14
CA ARG A 315 -7.86 -8.78 24.46
C ARG A 315 -8.25 -9.88 23.46
N PHE A 316 -7.27 -10.49 22.79
CA PHE A 316 -7.46 -11.48 21.70
C PHE A 316 -6.52 -12.69 21.86
N PRO A 317 -6.87 -13.68 22.71
CA PRO A 317 -5.95 -14.76 23.08
C PRO A 317 -5.38 -15.57 21.90
N ASN A 318 -6.13 -15.69 20.80
CA ASN A 318 -5.71 -16.44 19.61
C ASN A 318 -4.56 -15.78 18.83
N LEU A 319 -4.28 -14.48 19.05
CA LEU A 319 -3.12 -13.82 18.44
C LEU A 319 -1.79 -14.44 18.89
N ARG A 320 -1.76 -15.02 20.10
CA ARG A 320 -0.57 -15.75 20.58
C ARG A 320 -0.21 -16.89 19.64
N GLY A 321 -1.19 -17.69 19.23
CA GLY A 321 -0.98 -18.81 18.32
C GLY A 321 -0.54 -18.35 16.93
N LEU A 322 -1.13 -17.27 16.42
CA LEU A 322 -0.76 -16.67 15.13
C LEU A 322 0.72 -16.24 15.13
N TRP A 323 1.14 -15.43 16.10
CA TRP A 323 2.51 -14.93 16.16
C TRP A 323 3.52 -16.00 16.51
N ALA A 324 3.20 -16.91 17.44
CA ALA A 324 4.12 -17.97 17.85
C ALA A 324 4.55 -18.87 16.69
N GLY A 325 3.69 -19.09 15.68
CA GLY A 325 4.02 -19.88 14.49
C GLY A 325 5.22 -19.35 13.70
N PHE A 326 5.50 -18.05 13.77
CA PHE A 326 6.60 -17.43 13.02
C PHE A 326 7.96 -17.48 13.74
N HIS A 327 7.99 -17.90 15.01
CA HIS A 327 9.23 -18.11 15.76
C HIS A 327 9.82 -19.48 15.43
N GLY A 328 11.03 -19.52 14.88
CA GLY A 328 11.67 -20.76 14.39
C GLY A 328 13.17 -20.85 14.65
N ALA A 329 13.96 -21.41 13.74
CA ALA A 329 15.43 -21.47 13.93
C ALA A 329 16.04 -20.08 14.14
N THR A 330 16.95 -19.96 15.10
CA THR A 330 17.63 -18.70 15.48
C THR A 330 18.77 -18.37 14.52
N ALA A 331 18.98 -17.08 14.26
CA ALA A 331 20.19 -16.59 13.61
C ALA A 331 21.45 -16.86 14.46
N PRO A 332 22.67 -16.82 13.89
CA PRO A 332 23.90 -16.82 14.68
C PRO A 332 24.08 -15.49 15.43
N GLY A 333 25.01 -15.48 16.41
CA GLY A 333 25.42 -14.24 17.07
C GLY A 333 24.34 -13.59 17.95
N THR A 334 24.35 -12.26 17.99
CA THR A 334 23.45 -11.49 18.87
C THR A 334 22.02 -11.50 18.35
N ALA A 335 21.80 -11.54 17.03
CA ALA A 335 20.47 -11.80 16.45
C ALA A 335 19.81 -13.06 17.03
N GLY A 336 20.58 -14.15 17.15
CA GLY A 336 20.09 -15.39 17.73
C GLY A 336 19.67 -15.29 19.19
N ILE A 337 20.29 -14.38 19.95
CA ILE A 337 19.89 -14.09 21.33
C ILE A 337 18.54 -13.37 21.34
N PHE A 338 18.36 -12.37 20.47
CA PHE A 338 17.07 -11.68 20.32
C PHE A 338 15.95 -12.65 19.90
N ASP A 339 16.23 -13.58 18.99
CA ASP A 339 15.25 -14.60 18.58
C ASP A 339 14.78 -15.48 19.75
N ARG A 340 15.70 -15.90 20.63
CA ARG A 340 15.34 -16.71 21.81
C ARG A 340 14.57 -15.91 22.85
N ILE A 341 14.95 -14.65 23.07
CA ILE A 341 14.21 -13.75 23.96
C ILE A 341 12.80 -13.51 23.43
N ALA A 342 12.65 -13.13 22.15
CA ALA A 342 11.36 -12.90 21.53
C ALA A 342 10.44 -14.13 21.64
N ARG A 343 11.01 -15.33 21.41
CA ARG A 343 10.30 -16.58 21.54
C ARG A 343 9.91 -16.89 22.99
N ALA A 344 10.79 -16.62 23.95
CA ALA A 344 10.50 -16.82 25.36
C ALA A 344 9.32 -15.93 25.80
N LEU A 345 9.30 -14.67 25.36
CA LEU A 345 8.26 -13.71 25.69
C LEU A 345 6.88 -14.09 25.11
N ILE A 346 6.81 -14.59 23.87
CA ILE A 346 5.53 -15.00 23.27
C ILE A 346 5.04 -16.37 23.78
N SER A 347 5.96 -17.32 23.99
CA SER A 347 5.63 -18.71 24.36
C SER A 347 5.52 -18.94 25.87
N GLY A 348 6.08 -18.03 26.69
CA GLY A 348 6.20 -18.21 28.13
C GLY A 348 7.24 -19.26 28.54
N ARG A 349 8.10 -19.70 27.63
CA ARG A 349 9.13 -20.71 27.89
C ARG A 349 10.49 -20.26 27.38
N ALA A 350 11.44 -20.09 28.31
CA ALA A 350 12.81 -19.76 27.98
C ALA A 350 13.64 -20.98 27.54
N GLU A 351 14.67 -20.70 26.73
CA GLU A 351 15.65 -21.69 26.23
C GLU A 351 17.00 -21.59 26.95
N ASP A 352 17.29 -20.46 27.57
CA ASP A 352 18.53 -20.18 28.30
C ASP A 352 18.27 -19.27 29.52
N ALA A 353 19.28 -19.13 30.38
CA ALA A 353 19.18 -18.36 31.62
C ALA A 353 18.87 -16.86 31.39
N LEU A 354 19.34 -16.30 30.27
CA LEU A 354 19.03 -14.92 29.92
C LEU A 354 17.55 -14.77 29.56
N GLY A 355 17.00 -15.71 28.78
CA GLY A 355 15.58 -15.79 28.48
C GLY A 355 14.72 -15.98 29.73
N GLU A 356 15.15 -16.83 30.67
CA GLU A 356 14.44 -17.05 31.95
C GLU A 356 14.35 -15.76 32.75
N GLN A 357 15.48 -15.06 32.91
CA GLN A 357 15.52 -13.78 33.61
C GLN A 357 14.69 -12.72 32.89
N THR A 358 14.80 -12.62 31.57
CA THR A 358 14.05 -11.63 30.77
C THR A 358 12.55 -11.88 30.84
N LEU A 359 12.12 -13.15 30.84
CA LEU A 359 10.72 -13.52 31.01
C LEU A 359 10.21 -13.16 32.41
N ALA A 360 11.00 -13.41 33.46
CA ALA A 360 10.65 -13.02 34.82
C ALA A 360 10.54 -11.49 34.99
N ASP A 361 11.49 -10.75 34.41
CA ASP A 361 11.48 -9.28 34.41
C ASP A 361 10.26 -8.75 33.66
N PHE A 362 9.94 -9.33 32.50
CA PHE A 362 8.77 -8.97 31.70
C PHE A 362 7.45 -9.25 32.42
N ALA A 363 7.33 -10.42 33.07
CA ALA A 363 6.13 -10.78 33.84
C ALA A 363 5.88 -9.87 35.05
N ALA A 364 6.91 -9.17 35.54
CA ALA A 364 6.82 -8.21 36.62
C ALA A 364 6.50 -6.77 36.15
N LEU A 365 6.43 -6.52 34.83
CA LEU A 365 6.12 -5.20 34.30
C LEU A 365 4.65 -4.83 34.51
N ASP A 366 4.42 -3.56 34.85
CA ASP A 366 3.14 -2.93 34.60
C ASP A 366 3.03 -2.61 33.11
N LEU A 367 2.28 -3.43 32.36
CA LEU A 367 2.14 -3.28 30.91
C LEU A 367 1.41 -1.98 30.51
N ALA A 368 0.70 -1.34 31.45
CA ALA A 368 0.03 -0.06 31.24
C ALA A 368 0.97 1.14 31.36
N ASP A 369 2.15 0.98 32.00
CA ASP A 369 3.14 2.06 32.07
C ASP A 369 3.90 2.17 30.72
N PRO A 370 3.78 3.30 30.00
CA PRO A 370 4.41 3.49 28.69
C PRO A 370 5.94 3.46 28.72
N LEU A 371 6.56 3.58 29.90
CA LEU A 371 8.02 3.53 30.07
C LEU A 371 8.52 2.20 30.65
N ALA A 372 7.63 1.25 30.96
CA ALA A 372 8.03 -0.05 31.52
C ALA A 372 8.92 -0.84 30.56
N ALA A 373 8.52 -0.95 29.29
CA ALA A 373 9.32 -1.61 28.26
C ALA A 373 10.67 -0.93 28.04
N ARG A 374 10.70 0.42 28.09
CA ARG A 374 11.95 1.18 27.96
C ARG A 374 12.94 0.82 29.07
N ARG A 375 12.51 0.80 30.33
CA ARG A 375 13.37 0.46 31.47
C ARG A 375 13.87 -0.99 31.35
N ALA A 376 12.99 -1.94 31.06
CA ALA A 376 13.37 -3.34 30.87
C ALA A 376 14.33 -3.54 29.68
N GLY A 377 14.12 -2.82 28.58
CA GLY A 377 15.00 -2.83 27.41
C GLY A 377 16.41 -2.32 27.73
N LEU A 378 16.53 -1.25 28.51
CA LEU A 378 17.83 -0.74 28.97
C LEU A 378 18.54 -1.73 29.90
N ASP A 379 17.79 -2.39 30.78
CA ASP A 379 18.33 -3.41 31.67
C ASP A 379 18.84 -4.63 30.87
N LEU A 380 18.10 -5.04 29.85
CA LEU A 380 18.53 -6.07 28.90
C LEU A 380 19.79 -5.65 28.13
N ALA A 381 19.83 -4.42 27.62
CA ALA A 381 20.98 -3.89 26.89
C ALA A 381 22.25 -3.88 27.76
N ARG A 382 22.15 -3.53 29.05
CA ARG A 382 23.30 -3.59 29.98
C ARG A 382 23.83 -5.01 30.16
N ARG A 383 22.96 -6.03 30.14
CA ARG A 383 23.37 -7.45 30.22
C ARG A 383 24.05 -7.92 28.94
N LEU A 384 23.65 -7.38 27.79
CA LEU A 384 24.21 -7.72 26.49
C LEU A 384 25.42 -6.85 26.10
N GLY A 385 25.70 -5.77 26.82
CA GLY A 385 26.64 -4.71 26.41
C GLY A 385 28.10 -5.12 26.20
N THR A 386 28.50 -6.33 26.61
CA THR A 386 29.84 -6.88 26.35
C THR A 386 29.91 -7.71 25.07
N LEU A 387 28.77 -8.03 24.45
CA LEU A 387 28.69 -8.81 23.22
C LEU A 387 28.91 -7.93 21.99
N PRO A 388 29.52 -8.46 20.91
CA PRO A 388 29.56 -7.76 19.64
C PRO A 388 28.14 -7.59 19.09
N TYR A 389 27.81 -6.39 18.64
CA TYR A 389 26.51 -6.05 18.07
C TYR A 389 26.67 -5.17 16.83
N SER A 390 26.01 -5.57 15.74
CA SER A 390 25.89 -4.82 14.50
C SER A 390 24.42 -4.44 14.27
N PRO A 391 24.07 -3.14 14.22
CA PRO A 391 22.70 -2.70 13.97
C PRO A 391 22.10 -3.18 12.64
N HIS A 392 22.95 -3.53 11.67
CA HIS A 392 22.53 -4.00 10.34
C HIS A 392 22.61 -5.52 10.20
N GLY A 393 23.40 -6.19 11.05
CA GLY A 393 23.67 -7.63 10.96
C GLY A 393 22.97 -8.47 12.01
N ASP A 394 22.66 -7.88 13.17
CA ASP A 394 22.08 -8.56 14.33
C ASP A 394 20.59 -8.23 14.52
N LEU A 395 19.81 -8.28 13.43
CA LEU A 395 18.36 -8.02 13.47
C LEU A 395 17.58 -9.29 13.90
N PRO A 396 16.48 -9.15 14.67
CA PRO A 396 15.57 -10.26 14.94
C PRO A 396 15.06 -10.90 13.65
N SER A 397 14.99 -12.23 13.60
CA SER A 397 14.65 -12.99 12.38
C SER A 397 13.16 -13.17 12.14
N CYS A 398 12.31 -12.72 13.07
CA CYS A 398 10.87 -12.89 12.98
C CYS A 398 10.26 -12.05 11.84
N PRO A 399 9.59 -12.67 10.85
CA PRO A 399 9.19 -11.99 9.61
C PRO A 399 7.98 -11.03 9.75
N TYR A 400 7.27 -11.07 10.88
CA TYR A 400 6.06 -10.25 11.04
C TYR A 400 6.29 -8.92 11.77
N ARG A 401 7.44 -8.75 12.43
CA ARG A 401 7.70 -7.56 13.25
C ARG A 401 8.19 -6.40 12.40
N CYS A 402 7.93 -5.19 12.88
CA CYS A 402 8.34 -3.96 12.21
C CYS A 402 9.78 -3.57 12.57
N ASP A 403 10.25 -2.46 12.01
CA ASP A 403 11.53 -1.85 12.35
C ASP A 403 11.48 -0.95 13.59
N ASN A 404 10.36 -0.96 14.31
CA ASN A 404 10.14 -0.16 15.52
C ASN A 404 10.27 1.35 15.33
N ARG A 405 10.25 1.88 14.10
CA ARG A 405 10.34 3.35 13.88
C ARG A 405 9.21 4.12 14.58
N VAL A 406 8.03 3.51 14.66
CA VAL A 406 6.83 4.07 15.29
C VAL A 406 7.02 4.40 16.78
N LEU A 407 7.99 3.76 17.43
CA LEU A 407 8.31 4.03 18.84
C LEU A 407 8.96 5.41 19.01
N TRP A 408 9.73 5.86 18.02
CA TRP A 408 10.58 7.05 18.11
C TRP A 408 9.97 8.23 17.38
N GLU A 409 9.43 7.97 16.18
CA GLU A 409 8.84 8.95 15.27
C GLU A 409 7.31 9.03 15.45
N TYR A 410 6.84 8.88 16.70
CA TYR A 410 5.40 8.86 16.97
C TYR A 410 4.76 10.22 16.64
N GLU A 411 3.74 10.18 15.80
CA GLU A 411 2.81 11.27 15.56
C GLU A 411 1.48 10.95 16.23
N GLU A 412 0.86 11.95 16.88
CA GLU A 412 -0.46 11.76 17.48
C GLU A 412 -1.48 11.45 16.38
N ILE A 413 -2.12 10.28 16.50
CA ILE A 413 -2.97 9.74 15.45
C ILE A 413 -4.34 10.38 15.54
N ASP A 414 -4.64 11.27 14.59
CA ASP A 414 -6.01 11.73 14.37
C ASP A 414 -6.80 10.66 13.58
N TRP A 415 -7.48 9.80 14.32
CA TRP A 415 -8.33 8.75 13.75
C TRP A 415 -9.50 9.28 12.93
N SER A 416 -9.85 10.57 13.01
CA SER A 416 -10.89 11.17 12.15
C SER A 416 -10.47 11.26 10.68
N LEU A 417 -9.16 11.21 10.41
CA LEU A 417 -8.56 11.28 9.08
C LEU A 417 -8.45 9.92 8.36
N SER A 418 -8.70 8.79 9.03
CA SER A 418 -8.51 7.41 8.52
C SER A 418 -9.60 6.97 7.52
N ALA A 419 -9.96 7.84 6.57
CA ALA A 419 -11.15 7.80 5.70
C ALA A 419 -12.43 8.29 6.41
N ALA A 420 -12.65 9.61 6.35
CA ALA A 420 -13.91 10.30 6.63
C ALA A 420 -14.73 9.75 7.81
N ALA A 421 -14.33 10.06 9.05
CA ALA A 421 -15.17 10.04 10.25
C ALA A 421 -16.39 9.09 10.20
N VAL A 422 -16.16 7.79 10.01
CA VAL A 422 -17.21 6.82 10.29
C VAL A 422 -17.40 6.89 11.81
N PRO A 423 -18.61 7.22 12.31
CA PRO A 423 -18.83 7.33 13.76
C PRO A 423 -18.37 6.04 14.43
N ALA A 424 -17.79 6.15 15.63
CA ALA A 424 -17.31 5.01 16.40
C ALA A 424 -18.36 3.89 16.40
N GLN A 425 -18.06 2.82 15.66
CA GLN A 425 -19.04 1.76 15.41
C GLN A 425 -19.24 0.97 16.69
N THR A 426 -20.49 0.71 17.03
CA THR A 426 -20.82 0.04 18.28
C THR A 426 -20.75 -1.47 18.08
N ARG A 427 -20.03 -2.18 18.94
CA ARG A 427 -20.04 -3.65 18.93
C ARG A 427 -21.35 -4.16 19.51
N ARG A 428 -22.05 -4.99 18.73
CA ARG A 428 -23.28 -5.66 19.15
C ARG A 428 -23.05 -7.17 19.15
N TYR A 429 -23.23 -7.77 20.31
CA TYR A 429 -23.19 -9.23 20.44
C TYR A 429 -24.56 -9.79 20.04
N VAL A 430 -24.58 -10.63 19.01
CA VAL A 430 -25.80 -11.18 18.42
C VAL A 430 -25.73 -12.71 18.36
N SER A 431 -26.88 -13.36 18.39
CA SER A 431 -27.00 -14.79 18.14
C SER A 431 -26.71 -15.13 16.67
N VAL A 432 -26.34 -16.39 16.39
CA VAL A 432 -26.19 -16.89 15.01
C VAL A 432 -27.46 -16.66 14.20
N SER A 433 -28.63 -16.81 14.81
CA SER A 433 -29.92 -16.60 14.15
C SER A 433 -30.15 -15.15 13.74
N GLU A 434 -29.80 -14.19 14.60
CA GLU A 434 -29.85 -12.76 14.25
C GLU A 434 -28.86 -12.43 13.13
N MET A 435 -27.63 -12.94 13.21
CA MET A 435 -26.61 -12.70 12.20
C MET A 435 -27.03 -13.23 10.82
N VAL A 436 -27.62 -14.44 10.75
CA VAL A 436 -28.08 -15.07 9.51
C VAL A 436 -29.26 -14.34 8.88
N ASN A 437 -30.16 -13.78 9.70
CA ASN A 437 -31.35 -13.08 9.21
C ASN A 437 -31.04 -11.73 8.54
N GLU A 438 -29.84 -11.20 8.73
CA GLU A 438 -29.46 -9.83 8.32
C GLU A 438 -28.24 -9.82 7.37
N VAL A 439 -27.89 -10.98 6.80
CA VAL A 439 -26.78 -11.11 5.83
C VAL A 439 -27.12 -10.42 4.49
N GLU A 440 -28.40 -10.28 4.14
CA GLU A 440 -28.85 -9.66 2.91
C GLU A 440 -29.30 -8.21 3.12
N VAL A 441 -28.34 -7.31 3.30
CA VAL A 441 -28.59 -5.88 3.13
C VAL A 441 -27.90 -5.44 1.84
N GLU A 442 -28.64 -5.48 0.73
CA GLU A 442 -28.13 -5.13 -0.62
C GLU A 442 -27.53 -3.71 -0.70
N THR A 443 -27.85 -2.84 0.27
CA THR A 443 -27.36 -1.45 0.34
C THR A 443 -26.29 -1.22 1.42
N ALA A 444 -25.77 -2.26 2.08
CA ALA A 444 -24.73 -2.09 3.10
C ALA A 444 -23.42 -1.60 2.45
N GLY A 445 -23.07 -0.34 2.71
CA GLY A 445 -21.80 0.28 2.32
C GLY A 445 -20.73 0.12 3.41
N GLU A 446 -19.61 0.84 3.24
CA GLU A 446 -18.51 0.86 4.23
C GLU A 446 -18.84 1.65 5.52
N ASP A 447 -20.05 2.23 5.59
CA ASP A 447 -20.61 3.14 6.59
C ASP A 447 -21.46 2.48 7.69
N ALA A 448 -21.43 1.15 7.82
CA ALA A 448 -22.26 0.40 8.78
C ALA A 448 -22.07 0.88 10.24
N ALA A 449 -23.12 1.27 10.96
CA ALA A 449 -22.97 1.82 12.32
C ALA A 449 -22.64 0.77 13.41
N GLU A 450 -22.94 -0.51 13.16
CA GLU A 450 -22.77 -1.61 14.12
C GLU A 450 -21.82 -2.69 13.57
N ILE A 451 -20.94 -3.21 14.43
CA ILE A 451 -20.16 -4.43 14.14
C ILE A 451 -20.79 -5.57 14.93
N TRP A 452 -21.39 -6.52 14.21
CA TRP A 452 -22.05 -7.68 14.82
C TRP A 452 -21.03 -8.77 15.10
N VAL A 453 -20.91 -9.13 16.38
CA VAL A 453 -20.03 -10.19 16.86
C VAL A 453 -20.92 -11.33 17.34
N GLN A 454 -20.65 -12.55 16.86
CA GLN A 454 -21.37 -13.71 17.38
C GLN A 454 -21.07 -13.86 18.88
N ALA A 455 -22.12 -13.86 19.70
CA ALA A 455 -22.06 -14.06 21.15
C ALA A 455 -21.68 -15.49 21.52
#